data_AF-A0A1Z8LUI7-F1
#
_entry.id   AF-A0A1Z8LUI7-F1
#
_cell.length_a   1.000
_cell.length_b   1.000
_cell.length_c   1.000
_cell.angle_alpha   90.00
_cell.angle_beta   90.00
_cell.angle_gamma   90.00
#
_symmetry.space_group_name_H-M   'P 1'
#
loop_
_entity.id
_entity.type
_entity.pdbx_description
1 polymer ?
#
loop_
_entity_poly.entity_id
_entity_poly.type
_entity_poly.pdbx_seq_one_letter_code
_entity_poly.pdbx_strand_id
1 'polypeptide(L)'
;MSLKISEEAKVQMPMKTVASLIAIVGIGVWGYFGIVEKLNQHSTTLQLYKSDLEKNTEFRIGWPRGTLGSLPADSEQFMLIEDLYKQVEKLQVQQEAGMHNKVNIEFIQKQLEKALTDIEMLKDKARDMHYKNGNGQ
;
A
#
# COMPACT_ATOMS: atom_id res chain seq x y z
N MET A 1 69.85 28.08 49.33
CA MET A 1 69.12 29.35 49.58
C MET A 1 67.64 29.02 49.50
N SER A 2 66.96 28.88 50.65
CA SER A 2 65.58 28.39 50.72
C SER A 2 64.60 29.49 50.28
N LEU A 3 63.72 29.18 49.33
CA LEU A 3 62.56 30.03 49.03
C LEU A 3 61.69 30.10 50.29
N LYS A 4 61.62 31.27 50.92
CA LYS A 4 60.61 31.59 51.92
C LYS A 4 59.31 31.85 51.17
N ILE A 5 58.45 30.83 51.05
CA ILE A 5 57.06 31.07 50.66
C ILE A 5 56.36 31.69 51.86
N SER A 6 56.16 33.00 51.79
CA SER A 6 55.23 33.71 52.66
C SER A 6 53.82 33.33 52.24
N GLU A 7 53.00 32.85 53.18
CA GLU A 7 51.58 32.52 52.99
C GLU A 7 50.71 33.76 52.66
N GLU A 8 51.32 34.95 52.76
CA GLU A 8 50.77 36.26 52.38
C GLU A 8 51.46 36.87 51.15
N ALA A 9 52.05 36.05 50.26
CA ALA A 9 52.33 36.52 48.92
C ALA A 9 50.98 36.77 48.21
N LYS A 10 50.38 37.93 48.50
CA LYS A 10 49.23 38.48 47.78
C LYS A 10 49.69 38.58 46.34
N VAL A 11 49.37 37.57 45.55
CA VAL A 11 49.76 37.44 44.14
C VAL A 11 49.16 38.65 43.43
N GLN A 12 49.90 39.77 43.41
CA GLN A 12 49.55 40.98 42.67
C GLN A 12 49.89 40.70 41.20
N MET A 13 49.21 39.72 40.63
CA MET A 13 49.14 39.64 39.18
C MET A 13 48.26 40.79 38.70
N PRO A 14 48.62 41.45 37.57
CA PRO A 14 47.76 42.46 36.98
C PRO A 14 46.39 41.85 36.72
N MET A 15 45.33 42.44 37.30
CA MET A 15 43.96 41.90 37.20
C MET A 15 43.49 41.71 35.75
N LYS A 16 44.06 42.49 34.81
CA LYS A 16 43.84 42.37 33.37
C LYS A 16 44.37 41.04 32.80
N THR A 17 45.51 40.54 33.30
CA THR A 17 46.10 39.25 32.88
C THR A 17 45.26 38.08 33.38
N VAL A 18 44.77 38.16 34.62
CA VAL A 18 43.87 37.16 35.20
C VAL A 18 42.54 37.11 34.44
N ALA A 19 41.94 38.27 34.17
CA ALA A 19 40.72 38.37 33.38
C ALA A 19 40.89 37.84 31.95
N SER A 20 42.02 38.13 31.31
CA SER A 20 42.35 37.61 29.97
C SER A 20 42.50 36.09 29.95
N LEU A 21 43.16 35.50 30.95
CA LEU A 21 43.28 34.05 31.08
C LEU A 21 41.91 33.38 31.27
N ILE A 22 41.06 33.94 32.13
CA ILE A 22 39.70 33.43 32.34
C ILE A 22 38.88 33.49 31.05
N ALA A 23 38.98 34.59 30.29
CA ALA A 23 38.26 34.73 29.02
C ALA A 23 38.72 33.71 27.96
N ILE A 24 40.03 33.46 27.85
CA ILE A 24 40.59 32.46 26.91
C ILE A 24 40.13 31.05 27.29
N VAL A 25 40.19 30.71 28.58
CA VAL A 25 39.72 29.42 29.09
C VAL A 25 38.21 29.28 28.87
N GLY A 26 37.43 30.34 29.09
CA GLY A 26 35.98 30.34 28.86
C GLY A 26 35.61 30.05 27.41
N ILE A 27 36.30 30.69 26.44
CA ILE A 27 36.08 30.43 25.00
C ILE A 27 36.53 29.01 24.64
N GLY A 28 37.64 28.53 25.18
CA GLY A 28 38.14 27.17 24.95
C GLY A 28 37.18 26.10 25.43
N VAL A 29 36.63 26.26 26.63
CA VAL A 29 35.63 25.35 27.21
C VAL A 29 34.32 25.38 26.41
N TRP A 30 33.84 26.57 26.04
CA TRP A 30 32.64 26.72 25.21
C TRP A 30 32.79 26.06 23.83
N GLY A 31 33.91 26.29 23.15
CA GLY A 31 34.21 25.67 21.86
C GLY A 31 34.36 24.15 21.95
N TYR A 32 35.04 23.65 22.99
CA TYR A 32 35.20 22.22 23.22
C TYR A 32 33.85 21.53 23.44
N PHE A 33 33.01 22.06 24.33
CA PHE A 33 31.69 21.48 24.59
C PHE A 33 30.78 21.54 23.35
N GLY A 34 30.81 22.63 22.58
CA GLY A 34 30.04 22.72 21.33
C GLY A 34 30.46 21.70 20.27
N ILE A 35 31.77 21.42 20.14
CA ILE A 35 32.27 20.38 19.23
C ILE A 35 31.86 18.99 19.72
N VAL A 36 32.02 18.71 21.01
CA VAL A 36 31.67 17.41 21.61
C VAL A 36 30.18 17.13 21.47
N GLU A 37 29.32 18.11 21.70
CA GLU A 37 27.87 17.96 21.52
C GLU A 37 27.52 17.60 20.07
N LYS A 38 28.06 18.34 19.10
CA LYS A 38 27.82 18.05 17.68
C LYS A 38 28.36 16.67 17.30
N LEU A 39 29.53 16.28 17.80
CA LEU A 39 30.11 14.98 17.53
C LEU A 39 29.20 13.85 18.06
N ASN A 40 28.65 14.00 19.26
CA ASN A 40 27.72 13.04 19.84
C ASN A 40 26.40 12.94 19.06
N GLN A 41 25.87 14.07 18.58
CA GLN A 41 24.70 14.09 17.70
C GLN A 41 25.00 13.33 16.40
N HIS A 42 26.11 13.62 15.74
CA HIS A 42 26.50 12.96 14.48
C HIS A 42 26.76 11.47 14.69
N SER A 43 27.38 11.08 15.80
CA SER A 43 27.60 9.67 16.16
C SER A 43 26.27 8.92 16.30
N THR A 44 25.29 9.52 16.98
CA THR A 44 23.96 8.93 17.15
C THR A 44 23.24 8.80 15.82
N THR A 45 23.26 9.85 15.00
CA THR A 45 22.69 9.84 13.65
C THR A 45 23.32 8.76 12.76
N LEU A 46 24.64 8.60 12.81
CA LEU A 46 25.35 7.60 12.02
C LEU A 46 25.01 6.18 12.46
N GLN A 47 24.83 5.96 13.77
CA GLN A 47 24.37 4.67 14.30
C GLN A 47 22.96 4.32 13.82
N LEU A 48 22.04 5.29 13.81
CA LEU A 48 20.69 5.11 13.26
C LEU A 48 20.75 4.79 11.77
N TYR A 49 21.51 5.55 10.97
CA TYR A 49 21.69 5.27 9.54
C TYR A 49 22.27 3.89 9.27
N LYS A 50 23.23 3.44 10.07
CA LYS A 50 23.78 2.09 9.93
C LYS A 50 22.72 1.01 10.17
N SER A 51 21.94 1.14 11.24
CA SER A 51 20.81 0.23 11.52
C SER A 51 19.79 0.24 10.37
N ASP A 52 19.47 1.41 9.83
CA ASP A 52 18.50 1.53 8.74
C ASP A 52 19.02 0.89 7.44
N LEU A 53 20.31 1.03 7.14
CA LEU A 53 20.94 0.36 5.99
C LEU A 53 20.95 -1.17 6.14
N GLU A 54 21.24 -1.67 7.34
CA GLU A 54 21.22 -3.11 7.64
C GLU A 54 19.80 -3.67 7.47
N LYS A 55 18.79 -3.03 8.10
CA LYS A 55 17.37 -3.40 7.93
C LYS A 55 16.88 -3.27 6.50
N ASN A 56 17.31 -2.23 5.77
CA ASN A 56 16.95 -2.07 4.35
C ASN A 56 17.54 -3.19 3.50
N THR A 57 18.79 -3.57 3.77
CA THR A 57 19.46 -4.67 3.07
C THR A 57 18.78 -6.01 3.39
N GLU A 58 18.42 -6.23 4.66
CA GLU A 58 17.66 -7.39 5.11
C GLU A 58 16.28 -7.45 4.46
N PHE A 59 15.56 -6.33 4.37
CA PHE A 59 14.28 -6.24 3.68
C PHE A 59 14.45 -6.56 2.18
N ARG A 60 15.41 -5.91 1.50
CA ARG A 60 15.63 -6.09 0.06
C ARG A 60 15.99 -7.54 -0.30
N ILE A 61 16.73 -8.23 0.56
CA ILE A 61 17.16 -9.62 0.31
C ILE A 61 16.08 -10.60 0.79
N GLY A 62 15.52 -10.37 1.97
CA GLY A 62 14.58 -11.28 2.64
C GLY A 62 13.17 -11.22 2.06
N TRP A 63 12.73 -10.07 1.57
CA TRP A 63 11.38 -9.88 1.02
C TRP A 63 11.14 -10.72 -0.25
N PRO A 64 11.97 -10.67 -1.30
CA PRO A 64 11.80 -11.55 -2.45
C PRO A 64 12.00 -13.04 -2.12
N ARG A 65 12.72 -13.34 -1.03
CA ARG A 65 13.04 -14.71 -0.61
C ARG A 65 12.03 -15.31 0.37
N GLY A 66 11.05 -14.53 0.85
CA GLY A 66 10.05 -14.97 1.82
C GLY A 66 10.59 -15.30 3.21
N THR A 67 11.83 -14.91 3.54
CA THR A 67 12.46 -15.23 4.84
C THR A 67 12.13 -14.20 5.92
N LEU A 68 11.51 -13.07 5.55
CA LEU A 68 11.18 -11.96 6.45
C LEU A 68 9.84 -12.14 7.19
N GLY A 69 9.21 -13.32 7.05
CA GLY A 69 7.84 -13.56 7.51
C GLY A 69 6.81 -12.77 6.69
N SER A 70 5.53 -12.97 6.99
CA SER A 70 4.45 -12.14 6.44
C SER A 70 4.40 -10.82 7.23
N LEU A 71 4.60 -9.70 6.54
CA LEU A 71 4.30 -8.40 7.14
C LEU A 71 2.80 -8.37 7.47
N PRO A 72 2.34 -7.71 8.56
CA PRO A 72 0.92 -7.66 8.89
C PRO A 72 0.03 -7.14 7.73
N ALA A 73 0.56 -6.21 6.94
CA ALA A 73 -0.08 -5.70 5.72
C ALA A 73 -0.24 -6.77 4.62
N ASP A 74 0.62 -7.77 4.59
CA ASP A 74 0.57 -8.88 3.64
C ASP A 74 -0.63 -9.79 3.95
N SER A 75 -0.93 -10.03 5.22
CA SER A 75 -2.12 -10.81 5.62
C SER A 75 -3.43 -10.11 5.24
N GLU A 76 -3.51 -8.80 5.42
CA GLU A 76 -4.67 -8.01 4.97
C GLU A 76 -4.77 -8.00 3.44
N GLN A 77 -3.64 -7.84 2.75
CA GLN A 77 -3.60 -7.89 1.29
C GLN A 77 -4.00 -9.26 0.74
N PHE A 78 -3.56 -10.36 1.36
CA PHE A 78 -3.99 -11.71 1.00
C PHE A 78 -5.49 -11.90 1.20
N MET A 79 -6.06 -11.41 2.30
CA MET A 79 -7.51 -11.47 2.54
C MET A 79 -8.29 -10.69 1.47
N LEU A 80 -7.82 -9.50 1.09
CA LEU A 80 -8.43 -8.71 0.01
C LEU A 80 -8.33 -9.42 -1.35
N ILE A 81 -7.18 -10.02 -1.66
CA ILE A 81 -6.99 -10.79 -2.89
C ILE A 81 -7.91 -12.02 -2.93
N GLU A 82 -8.06 -12.72 -1.80
CA GLU A 82 -8.97 -13.85 -1.69
C GLU A 82 -10.43 -13.45 -1.94
N ASP A 83 -10.87 -12.34 -1.35
CA ASP A 83 -12.23 -11.83 -1.57
C ASP A 83 -12.44 -11.41 -3.04
N LEU A 84 -11.47 -10.71 -3.64
CA LEU A 84 -11.50 -10.36 -5.07
C LEU A 84 -11.58 -11.62 -5.95
N TYR A 85 -10.82 -12.66 -5.63
CA TYR A 85 -10.87 -13.92 -6.37
C TYR A 85 -12.28 -14.55 -6.32
N LYS A 86 -12.89 -14.60 -5.13
CA LYS A 86 -14.27 -15.10 -4.96
C LYS A 86 -15.29 -14.24 -5.71
N GLN A 87 -15.10 -12.93 -5.77
CA GLN A 87 -15.97 -12.04 -6.54
C GLN A 87 -15.84 -12.30 -8.05
N VAL A 88 -14.62 -12.47 -8.56
CA VAL A 88 -14.37 -12.81 -9.97
C VAL A 88 -14.99 -14.15 -10.34
N GLU A 89 -14.87 -15.16 -9.48
CA GLU A 89 -15.50 -16.47 -9.69
C GLU A 89 -17.04 -16.36 -9.78
N LYS A 90 -17.66 -15.61 -8.86
CA LYS A 90 -19.12 -15.35 -8.91
C LYS A 90 -19.53 -14.63 -10.20
N LEU A 91 -18.74 -13.65 -10.64
CA LEU A 91 -18.99 -12.94 -11.89
C LEU A 91 -18.89 -13.88 -13.09
N GLN A 92 -17.92 -14.78 -13.11
CA GLN A 92 -17.78 -15.78 -14.18
C GLN A 92 -19.00 -16.71 -14.24
N VAL A 93 -19.47 -17.23 -13.10
CA VAL A 93 -20.68 -18.07 -13.04
C VAL A 93 -21.91 -17.31 -13.55
N GLN A 94 -22.07 -16.04 -13.16
CA GLN A 94 -23.17 -15.20 -13.65
C GLN A 94 -23.07 -14.93 -15.16
N GLN A 95 -21.86 -14.73 -15.67
CA GLN A 95 -21.60 -14.52 -17.10
C GLN A 95 -21.97 -15.78 -17.92
N GLU A 96 -21.60 -16.96 -17.45
CA GLU A 96 -21.96 -18.24 -18.06
C GLU A 96 -23.48 -18.47 -18.03
N ALA A 97 -24.13 -18.23 -16.89
CA ALA A 97 -25.59 -18.32 -16.78
C ALA A 97 -26.32 -17.31 -17.70
N GLY A 98 -25.80 -16.08 -17.81
CA GLY A 98 -26.34 -15.06 -18.70
C GLY A 98 -26.25 -15.45 -20.18
N MET A 99 -25.15 -16.11 -20.58
CA MET A 99 -24.99 -16.64 -21.93
C MET A 99 -26.01 -17.75 -22.24
N HIS A 100 -26.21 -18.69 -21.33
CA HIS A 100 -27.23 -19.74 -21.50
C HIS A 100 -28.64 -19.18 -21.58
N ASN A 101 -28.97 -18.19 -20.73
CA ASN A 101 -30.26 -17.51 -20.80
C ASN A 101 -30.47 -16.80 -22.14
N LYS A 102 -29.45 -16.11 -22.65
CA LYS A 102 -29.52 -15.46 -23.97
C LYS A 102 -29.82 -16.47 -25.09
N VAL A 103 -29.09 -17.58 -25.15
CA VAL A 103 -29.31 -18.63 -26.17
C VAL A 103 -30.70 -19.24 -26.05
N ASN A 104 -31.17 -19.52 -24.84
CA ASN A 104 -32.51 -20.06 -24.60
C ASN A 104 -33.60 -19.08 -25.03
N ILE A 105 -33.45 -17.78 -24.75
CA ILE A 105 -34.38 -16.74 -25.18
C ILE A 105 -34.42 -16.66 -26.71
N GLU A 106 -33.27 -16.62 -27.39
CA GLU A 106 -33.19 -16.59 -28.85
C GLU A 106 -33.85 -17.83 -29.47
N PHE A 107 -33.67 -19.01 -28.86
CA PHE A 107 -34.33 -20.23 -29.29
C PHE A 107 -35.85 -20.17 -29.12
N ILE A 108 -36.34 -19.74 -27.96
CA ILE A 108 -37.78 -19.58 -27.68
C ILE A 108 -38.40 -18.56 -28.63
N GLN A 109 -37.73 -17.43 -28.89
CA GLN A 109 -38.20 -16.42 -29.84
C GLN A 109 -38.41 -17.02 -31.24
N LYS A 110 -37.43 -17.77 -31.76
CA LYS A 110 -37.56 -18.44 -33.07
C LYS A 110 -38.68 -19.47 -33.10
N GLN A 111 -38.88 -20.23 -32.02
CA GLN A 111 -39.98 -21.18 -31.93
C GLN A 111 -41.35 -20.47 -31.88
N LEU A 112 -41.44 -19.36 -31.16
CA LEU A 112 -42.64 -18.55 -31.10
C LEU A 112 -42.98 -17.95 -32.47
N GLU A 113 -41.99 -17.43 -33.20
CA GLU A 113 -42.18 -16.94 -34.57
C GLU A 113 -42.75 -18.02 -35.48
N LYS A 114 -42.18 -19.23 -35.47
CA LYS A 114 -42.71 -20.36 -36.23
C LYS A 114 -44.15 -20.72 -35.83
N ALA A 115 -44.42 -20.78 -34.53
CA ALA A 115 -45.75 -21.09 -34.03
C ALA A 115 -46.78 -20.04 -34.46
N LEU A 116 -46.43 -18.75 -34.47
CA LEU A 116 -47.29 -17.68 -34.98
C LEU A 116 -47.59 -17.84 -36.47
N THR A 117 -46.57 -18.16 -37.28
CA THR A 117 -46.76 -18.45 -38.72
C THR A 117 -47.65 -19.68 -38.94
N ASP A 118 -47.45 -20.75 -38.16
CA ASP A 118 -48.28 -21.95 -38.24
C ASP A 118 -49.74 -21.67 -37.85
N ILE A 119 -49.96 -20.84 -36.82
CA ILE A 119 -51.30 -20.39 -36.42
C ILE A 119 -51.97 -19.58 -37.55
N GLU A 120 -51.24 -18.68 -38.20
CA GLU A 120 -51.76 -17.92 -39.35
C GLU A 120 -52.17 -18.85 -40.51
N MET A 121 -51.30 -19.80 -40.88
CA MET A 121 -51.61 -20.78 -41.91
C MET A 121 -52.83 -21.65 -41.55
N LEU A 122 -52.97 -22.06 -40.29
CA LEU A 122 -54.13 -22.81 -39.81
C LEU A 122 -55.41 -21.97 -39.85
N LYS A 123 -55.33 -20.69 -39.48
CA LYS A 123 -56.45 -19.76 -39.55
C LYS A 123 -56.92 -19.56 -41.00
N ASP A 124 -55.98 -19.39 -41.95
CA ASP A 124 -56.32 -19.25 -43.36
C ASP A 124 -56.93 -20.52 -43.94
N LYS A 125 -56.36 -21.70 -43.63
CA LYS A 125 -56.95 -22.99 -44.01
C LYS A 125 -58.35 -23.19 -43.43
N ALA A 126 -58.58 -22.82 -42.17
CA ALA A 126 -59.89 -22.89 -41.54
C ALA A 126 -60.90 -21.95 -42.22
N ARG A 127 -60.46 -20.75 -42.60
CA ARG A 127 -61.26 -19.79 -43.37
C ARG A 127 -61.62 -20.35 -44.75
N ASP A 128 -60.68 -20.92 -45.47
CA ASP A 128 -60.92 -21.54 -46.78
C ASP A 128 -61.88 -22.75 -46.70
N MET A 129 -61.76 -23.58 -45.66
CA MET A 129 -62.69 -24.68 -45.42
C MET A 129 -64.11 -24.19 -45.14
N HIS A 130 -64.26 -23.10 -44.37
CA HIS A 130 -65.58 -22.49 -44.13
C HIS A 130 -66.23 -22.01 -45.44
N TYR A 131 -65.48 -21.36 -46.33
CA TYR A 131 -66.01 -20.89 -47.62
C TYR A 131 -66.29 -22.03 -48.61
N LYS A 132 -65.50 -23.11 -48.59
CA LYS A 132 -65.74 -24.28 -49.46
C LYS A 132 -66.94 -25.13 -49.01
N ASN A 133 -67.23 -25.18 -47.72
CA ASN A 133 -68.36 -25.94 -47.18
C ASN A 133 -69.70 -25.16 -47.22
N GLY A 134 -69.68 -23.89 -47.64
CA GLY A 134 -70.87 -23.04 -47.78
C GLY A 134 -71.55 -23.07 -49.16
N ASN A 135 -70.95 -23.72 -50.17
CA ASN A 135 -71.55 -23.86 -51.51
C ASN A 135 -72.29 -25.21 -51.70
N GLY A 136 -72.99 -25.63 -50.65
CA GLY A 136 -73.79 -26.83 -50.59
C GLY A 136 -75.27 -26.55 -50.30
N GLN A 137 -75.84 -25.50 -50.89
CA GLN A 137 -77.26 -25.30 -51.22
C GLN A 137 -77.44 -24.03 -52.04
#